data_AF-A0A2X1PWA5-F1
#
_entry.id   AF-A0A2X1PWA5-F1
#
_cell.length_a   1.000
_cell.length_b   1.000
_cell.length_c   1.000
_cell.angle_alpha   90.00
_cell.angle_beta   90.00
_cell.angle_gamma   90.00
#
_symmetry.space_group_name_H-M   'P 1'
#
loop_
_entity.id
_entity.type
_entity.pdbx_description
1 polymer ?
#
loop_
_entity_poly.entity_id
_entity_poly.type
_entity_poly.pdbx_seq_one_letter_code
_entity_poly.pdbx_strand_id
1 'polypeptide(L)' 'MNRALAIEFSRVTEAAALAAYTWLGRGDKNAADDAAVKAMRYMLNLIHMDAEIVIGEGEIDEAPMLYGWRKSRFWLRGN' A
#
# COMPACT_ATOMS: atom_id res chain seq x y z
N MET A 1 -17.02 -2.07 -11.83
CA MET A 1 -16.03 -2.62 -10.87
C MET A 1 -15.74 -4.06 -11.23
N ASN A 2 -14.47 -4.40 -11.51
CA ASN A 2 -14.10 -5.78 -11.83
C ASN A 2 -14.10 -6.61 -10.54
N ARG A 3 -14.90 -7.69 -10.47
CA ARG A 3 -15.00 -8.56 -9.27
C ARG A 3 -13.64 -9.13 -8.85
N ALA A 4 -12.71 -9.32 -9.79
CA ALA A 4 -11.36 -9.78 -9.49
C ALA A 4 -10.58 -8.79 -8.59
N LEU A 5 -10.82 -7.48 -8.74
CA LEU A 5 -10.14 -6.46 -7.94
C LEU A 5 -10.51 -6.53 -6.45
N ALA A 6 -11.71 -7.00 -6.11
CA ALA A 6 -12.13 -7.12 -4.71
C ALA A 6 -11.25 -8.11 -3.93
N ILE A 7 -10.91 -9.25 -4.55
CA ILE A 7 -10.00 -10.24 -3.95
C ILE A 7 -8.58 -9.66 -3.85
N GLU A 8 -8.09 -8.98 -4.88
CA GLU A 8 -6.74 -8.40 -4.86
C GLU A 8 -6.61 -7.31 -3.78
N PHE A 9 -7.63 -6.47 -3.58
CA PHE A 9 -7.63 -5.50 -2.48
C PHE A 9 -7.70 -6.16 -1.10
N SER A 10 -8.42 -7.28 -0.94
CA SER A 10 -8.39 -8.06 0.31
C SER A 10 -6.95 -8.46 0.64
N ARG A 11 -6.22 -9.00 -0.34
CA ARG A 11 -4.82 -9.43 -0.17
C ARG A 11 -3.88 -8.28 0.17
N VAL A 12 -4.10 -7.09 -0.38
CA VAL A 12 -3.34 -5.88 -0.01
C VAL A 12 -3.49 -5.60 1.49
N THR A 13 -4.73 -5.62 2.00
CA THR A 13 -5.00 -5.36 3.42
C THR A 13 -4.46 -6.46 4.34
N GLU A 14 -4.54 -7.72 3.92
CA GLU A 14 -3.97 -8.86 4.65
C GLU A 14 -2.45 -8.74 4.79
N ALA A 15 -1.75 -8.44 3.69
CA ALA A 15 -0.30 -8.25 3.70
C ALA A 15 0.13 -7.09 4.61
N ALA A 16 -0.60 -5.97 4.57
CA ALA A 16 -0.38 -4.82 5.44
C ALA A 16 -0.52 -5.18 6.92
N ALA A 17 -1.61 -5.86 7.27
CA ALA A 17 -1.90 -6.25 8.63
C ALA A 17 -0.85 -7.22 9.17
N LEU A 18 -0.41 -8.19 8.37
CA LEU A 18 0.65 -9.14 8.76
C LEU A 18 2.00 -8.45 8.95
N ALA A 19 2.34 -7.47 8.10
CA ALA A 19 3.57 -6.71 8.22
C ALA A 19 3.58 -5.80 9.47
N ALA A 20 2.45 -5.17 9.79
CA ALA A 20 2.29 -4.39 11.02
C ALA A 20 2.30 -5.28 12.27
N TYR A 21 1.72 -6.48 12.18
CA TYR A 21 1.53 -7.38 13.32
C TYR A 21 2.85 -7.76 14.01
N THR A 22 3.96 -7.86 13.28
CA THR A 22 5.28 -8.15 13.89
C THR A 22 5.73 -7.09 14.89
N TRP A 23 5.15 -5.89 14.83
CA TRP A 23 5.44 -4.75 15.70
C TRP A 23 4.44 -4.56 16.85
N LEU A 24 3.43 -5.43 16.95
CA LEU A 24 2.43 -5.37 18.01
C LEU A 24 3.11 -5.47 19.39
N GLY A 25 2.81 -4.51 20.27
CA GLY A 25 3.35 -4.46 21.63
C GLY A 25 4.81 -4.00 21.75
N ARG A 26 5.46 -3.60 20.65
CA ARG A 26 6.86 -3.13 20.68
C ARG A 26 7.03 -1.65 21.02
N GLY A 27 5.94 -0.89 21.07
CA GLY A 27 5.98 0.56 21.35
C GLY A 27 6.57 1.42 20.22
N ASP A 28 6.93 0.82 19.09
CA ASP A 28 7.48 1.52 17.93
C ASP A 28 6.41 1.69 16.85
N LYS A 29 5.66 2.79 16.94
CA LYS A 29 4.57 3.10 16.00
C LYS A 29 5.08 3.34 14.58
N ASN A 30 6.24 3.97 14.43
CA ASN A 30 6.74 4.41 13.13
C ASN A 30 7.23 3.20 12.32
N ALA A 31 7.91 2.26 12.99
CA ALA A 31 8.33 1.02 12.34
C ALA A 31 7.14 0.13 11.96
N ALA A 32 6.07 0.12 12.77
CA ALA A 32 4.84 -0.60 12.44
C ALA A 32 4.15 -0.03 11.20
N ASP A 33 4.03 1.30 11.12
CA ASP A 33 3.42 2.03 9.99
C ASP A 33 4.22 1.85 8.70
N ASP A 34 5.54 2.08 8.77
CA ASP A 34 6.47 1.89 7.65
C ASP A 34 6.43 0.46 7.10
N ALA A 35 6.35 -0.56 7.98
CA ALA A 35 6.20 -1.95 7.57
C ALA A 35 4.87 -2.20 6.82
N ALA A 36 3.76 -1.67 7.34
CA ALA A 36 2.44 -1.80 6.74
C ALA A 36 2.38 -1.14 5.35
N VAL A 37 2.90 0.07 5.24
CA VAL A 37 2.86 0.85 4.00
C VAL A 37 3.78 0.29 2.93
N LYS A 38 4.96 -0.22 3.29
CA LYS A 38 5.80 -0.96 2.32
C LYS A 38 5.07 -2.17 1.76
N ALA A 39 4.42 -2.95 2.61
CA ALA A 39 3.66 -4.11 2.19
C ALA A 39 2.47 -3.73 1.28
N MET A 40 1.68 -2.72 1.68
CA MET A 40 0.58 -2.23 0.85
C MET A 40 1.06 -1.72 -0.49
N ARG A 41 2.11 -0.89 -0.50
CA ARG A 41 2.65 -0.32 -1.73
C ARG A 41 3.14 -1.40 -2.68
N TYR A 42 3.83 -2.40 -2.15
CA TYR A 42 4.30 -3.54 -2.93
C TYR A 42 3.12 -4.29 -3.56
N MET A 43 2.12 -4.67 -2.76
CA MET A 43 0.96 -5.42 -3.25
C MET A 43 0.12 -4.63 -4.27
N LEU A 44 -0.10 -3.33 -4.04
CA LEU A 44 -0.79 -2.46 -4.99
C LEU A 44 -0.06 -2.39 -6.34
N ASN A 45 1.28 -2.45 -6.35
CA ASN A 45 2.07 -2.47 -7.59
C ASN A 45 1.92 -3.76 -8.41
N LEU A 46 1.45 -4.86 -7.80
CA LEU A 46 1.23 -6.13 -8.50
C LEU A 46 -0.14 -6.19 -9.17
N ILE A 47 -1.08 -5.32 -8.77
CA ILE A 47 -2.42 -5.27 -9.35
C ILE A 47 -2.35 -4.54 -10.69
N HIS A 48 -2.85 -5.19 -11.75
CA HIS A 48 -3.01 -4.56 -13.05
C HIS A 48 -4.17 -3.55 -13.02
N MET A 49 -3.86 -2.30 -12.68
CA MET A 49 -4.81 -1.19 -12.64
C MET A 49 -4.14 0.16 -12.93
N ASP A 50 -4.92 1.12 -13.45
CA ASP A 50 -4.52 2.53 -13.46
C ASP A 50 -5.24 3.23 -12.31
N ALA A 51 -4.50 3.57 -11.25
CA ALA A 51 -5.07 4.06 -10.01
C ALA A 51 -4.23 5.20 -9.41
N GLU A 52 -4.92 6.12 -8.74
CA GLU A 52 -4.30 7.27 -8.08
C GLU A 52 -4.56 7.19 -6.58
N ILE A 53 -3.50 7.46 -5.80
CA ILE A 53 -3.62 7.59 -4.36
C ILE A 53 -4.11 9.02 -4.07
N VAL A 54 -5.39 9.12 -3.73
CA VAL A 54 -6.05 10.39 -3.38
C VAL A 54 -6.07 10.66 -1.87
N ILE A 55 -5.92 9.61 -1.06
CA ILE A 55 -5.79 9.68 0.41
C ILE A 55 -4.66 8.72 0.80
N GLY A 56 -3.73 9.20 1.62
CA GLY A 56 -2.45 8.55 1.90
C GLY A 56 -1.91 8.85 3.30
N GLU A 57 -0.66 8.45 3.58
CA GLU A 57 0.00 8.70 4.89
C GLU A 57 0.23 10.18 5.20
N GLY A 58 0.24 11.05 4.18
CA GLY A 58 0.46 12.48 4.34
C GLY A 58 0.68 13.17 2.99
N GLU A 59 1.09 14.44 3.04
CA GLU A 59 1.58 15.20 1.88
C GLU A 59 2.98 14.71 1.46
N ILE A 60 3.41 15.04 0.23
CA ILE A 60 4.75 14.69 -0.33
C ILE A 60 5.90 14.90 0.66
N ASP A 61 5.81 15.98 1.42
CA ASP A 61 6.89 16.47 2.27
C ASP A 61 7.00 15.68 3.58
N GLU A 62 5.95 14.97 4.00
CA GLU A 62 5.88 14.26 5.28
C GLU A 62 5.83 12.73 5.15
N ALA A 63 5.45 12.21 3.97
CA ALA A 63 5.28 10.79 3.72
C ALA A 63 6.14 10.27 2.55
N PRO A 64 7.19 9.47 2.81
CA PRO A 64 8.06 8.94 1.75
C PRO A 64 7.36 7.89 0.85
N MET A 65 6.22 7.34 1.29
CA MET A 65 5.42 6.34 0.57
C MET A 65 3.93 6.65 0.67
N LEU A 66 3.14 6.25 -0.35
CA LEU A 66 1.66 6.37 -0.38
C LEU A 66 1.13 7.76 0.03
N TYR A 67 1.66 8.85 -0.51
CA TYR A 67 1.15 10.21 -0.27
C TYR A 67 0.07 10.60 -1.30
N GLY A 68 -0.77 11.59 -0.96
CA GLY A 68 -1.82 12.12 -1.84
C GLY A 68 -1.23 12.92 -3.02
N TRP A 69 -1.76 12.73 -4.24
CA TRP A 69 -1.34 13.36 -5.52
C TRP A 69 -0.20 12.67 -6.29
N ARG A 70 0.20 11.43 -5.96
CA ARG A 70 1.07 10.64 -6.83
C ARG A 70 0.27 9.79 -7.81
N LYS A 71 0.39 10.11 -9.11
CA LYS A 71 0.08 9.16 -10.20
C LYS A 71 0.91 7.89 -10.04
N SER A 72 0.31 6.88 -9.42
CA SER A 72 0.88 5.55 -9.34
C SER A 72 0.47 4.80 -10.59
N ARG A 73 1.20 5.01 -11.68
CA ARG A 73 0.95 4.24 -12.90
C ARG A 73 1.42 2.80 -12.63
N PHE A 74 0.52 1.93 -12.18
CA PHE A 74 0.81 0.53 -11.89
C PHE A 74 0.80 -0.28 -13.20
N TRP A 75 1.83 -0.09 -14.03
CA TRP A 75 2.11 -0.95 -15.17
C TRP A 75 3.22 -1.94 -14.80
N LEU A 76 2.87 -3.22 -14.64
CA LEU A 76 3.79 -4.28 -15.02
C LEU A 76 3.57 -4.52 -16.52
N ARG A 77 4.55 -4.13 -17.35
CA ARG A 77 4.62 -4.64 -18.73
C ARG A 77 4.80 -6.15 -18.63
N GLY A 78 3.73 -6.90 -18.86
CA GLY A 78 3.83 -8.28 -19.31
C GLY A 78 4.39 -8.29 -20.72
N ASN A 79 5.27 -9.26 -20.99
CA ASN A 79 5.98 -9.51 -22.25
C ASN A 79 5.08 -9.50 -23.48
#